data_AF-A0A6I1MTA4-F1
#
_entry.id   AF-A0A6I1MTA4-F1
#
_cell.length_a   1.000
_cell.length_b   1.000
_cell.length_c   1.000
_cell.angle_alpha   90.00
_cell.angle_beta   90.00
_cell.angle_gamma   90.00
#
_symmetry.space_group_name_H-M   'P 1'
#
loop_
_entity.id
_entity.type
_entity.pdbx_description
1 polymer ?
#
loop_
_entity_poly.entity_id
_entity_poly.type
_entity_poly.pdbx_seq_one_letter_code
_entity_poly.pdbx_strand_id
1 'polypeptide(L)'
;MDGQIFILFFIIISTGITIFLYLWKAKKEVYYKKNERWQLIQNKANNIANYLNYIFIVFLAIAEVIVLFSNTQITLNLNRVLTYGLLFIGLRNGIELFALKYFDNKL
;
A
#
# COMPACT_ATOMS: atom_id res chain seq x y z
N MET A 1 -4.71 -11.50 -24.74
CA MET A 1 -4.16 -10.12 -24.65
C MET A 1 -4.88 -9.28 -23.59
N ASP A 2 -6.09 -9.64 -23.18
CA ASP A 2 -6.93 -8.83 -22.28
C ASP A 2 -6.43 -8.77 -20.82
N GLY A 3 -5.81 -9.86 -20.31
CA GLY A 3 -5.32 -9.91 -18.93
C GLY A 3 -4.10 -9.02 -18.64
N GLN A 4 -3.24 -8.78 -19.64
CA GLN A 4 -2.09 -7.89 -19.47
C GLN A 4 -2.50 -6.42 -19.41
N ILE A 5 -3.50 -6.03 -20.21
CA ILE A 5 -4.07 -4.68 -20.20
C ILE A 5 -4.70 -4.40 -18.84
N PHE A 6 -5.42 -5.36 -18.27
CA PHE A 6 -5.99 -5.25 -16.93
C PHE A 6 -4.89 -5.03 -15.87
N ILE A 7 -3.82 -5.85 -15.88
CA ILE A 7 -2.70 -5.66 -14.95
C ILE A 7 -2.04 -4.29 -15.12
N LEU A 8 -1.81 -3.85 -16.35
CA LEU A 8 -1.23 -2.54 -16.65
C LEU A 8 -2.08 -1.40 -16.06
N PHE A 9 -3.39 -1.49 -16.18
CA PHE A 9 -4.32 -0.52 -15.59
C PHE A 9 -4.15 -0.41 -14.07
N PHE A 10 -4.07 -1.53 -13.35
CA PHE A 10 -3.85 -1.49 -11.90
C PHE A 10 -2.46 -0.97 -11.52
N ILE A 11 -1.43 -1.24 -12.31
CA ILE A 11 -0.08 -0.69 -12.08
C ILE A 11 -0.11 0.84 -12.22
N ILE A 12 -0.75 1.37 -13.26
CA ILE A 12 -0.90 2.82 -13.47
C ILE A 12 -1.65 3.45 -12.29
N ILE A 13 -2.76 2.85 -11.86
CA ILE A 13 -3.53 3.35 -10.70
C ILE A 13 -2.71 3.30 -9.42
N SER A 14 -2.06 2.17 -9.12
CA SER A 14 -1.21 2.00 -7.93
C SER A 14 -0.12 3.07 -7.86
N THR A 15 0.55 3.28 -8.99
CA THR A 15 1.61 4.28 -9.12
C THR A 15 1.06 5.69 -8.97
N GLY A 16 -0.06 5.99 -9.63
CA GLY A 16 -0.75 7.27 -9.53
C GLY A 16 -1.18 7.61 -8.11
N ILE A 17 -1.77 6.65 -7.39
CA ILE A 17 -2.14 6.79 -5.97
C ILE A 17 -0.90 7.09 -5.12
N THR A 18 0.19 6.36 -5.35
CA THR A 18 1.44 6.53 -4.61
C THR A 18 2.03 7.91 -4.81
N ILE A 19 2.16 8.36 -6.07
CA ILE A 19 2.66 9.71 -6.38
C ILE A 19 1.75 10.77 -5.77
N PHE A 20 0.43 10.63 -5.97
CA PHE A 20 -0.55 11.58 -5.44
C PHE A 20 -0.50 11.69 -3.92
N LEU A 21 -0.38 10.57 -3.21
CA LEU A 21 -0.25 10.54 -1.74
C LEU A 21 0.94 11.38 -1.29
N TYR A 22 2.13 11.16 -1.86
CA TYR A 22 3.32 11.89 -1.47
C TYR A 22 3.22 13.38 -1.78
N LEU A 23 2.72 13.75 -2.97
CA LEU A 23 2.49 15.15 -3.33
C LEU A 23 1.49 15.83 -2.39
N TRP A 24 0.39 15.14 -2.06
CA TRP A 24 -0.62 15.67 -1.16
C TRP A 24 -0.10 15.86 0.26
N LYS A 25 0.68 14.89 0.78
CA LYS A 25 1.34 15.00 2.09
C LYS A 25 2.29 16.19 2.14
N ALA A 26 3.15 16.34 1.12
CA ALA A 26 4.09 17.46 1.04
C ALA A 26 3.36 18.82 1.00
N LYS A 27 2.28 18.93 0.19
CA LYS A 27 1.46 20.15 0.13
C LYS A 27 0.83 20.49 1.49
N LYS A 28 0.26 19.49 2.18
CA LYS A 28 -0.35 19.68 3.49
C LYS A 28 0.66 20.01 4.58
N GLU A 29 1.86 19.45 4.52
CA GLU A 29 2.94 19.75 5.45
C GLU A 29 3.34 21.23 5.41
N VAL A 30 3.42 21.82 4.20
CA VAL A 30 3.65 23.26 4.02
C VAL A 30 2.47 24.08 4.53
N TYR A 31 1.23 23.69 4.19
CA TYR A 31 0.02 24.40 4.62
C TYR A 31 -0.13 24.46 6.14
N TYR A 32 0.08 23.33 6.82
CA TYR A 32 -0.02 23.23 8.27
C TYR A 32 1.25 23.68 9.01
N LYS A 33 2.27 24.20 8.30
CA LYS A 33 3.54 24.66 8.90
C LYS A 33 4.18 23.63 9.85
N LYS A 34 4.06 22.34 9.52
CA LYS A 34 4.54 21.21 10.36
C LYS A 34 3.95 21.14 11.78
N ASN A 35 2.74 21.67 11.98
CA ASN A 35 2.06 21.61 13.28
C ASN A 35 1.87 20.17 13.79
N GLU A 36 1.84 20.03 15.12
CA GLU A 36 1.64 18.74 15.82
C GLU A 36 0.35 18.02 15.39
N ARG A 37 -0.73 18.76 15.12
CA ARG A 37 -1.99 18.19 14.61
C ARG A 37 -1.79 17.42 13.30
N TRP A 38 -1.02 17.97 12.36
CA TRP A 38 -0.75 17.32 11.08
C TRP A 38 0.09 16.05 11.27
N GLN A 39 1.05 16.06 12.20
CA GLN A 39 1.81 14.86 12.56
C GLN A 39 0.92 13.78 13.18
N LEU A 40 0.00 14.15 14.09
CA LEU A 40 -0.95 13.21 14.69
C LEU A 40 -1.87 12.56 13.65
N ILE A 41 -2.38 13.34 12.69
CA ILE A 41 -3.18 12.83 11.57
C ILE A 41 -2.38 11.83 10.73
N GLN A 42 -1.14 12.18 10.37
CA GLN A 42 -0.25 11.30 9.62
C GLN A 42 0.04 10.01 10.39
N ASN A 43 0.32 10.09 11.68
CA ASN A 43 0.60 8.91 12.51
C ASN A 43 -0.60 7.97 12.59
N LYS A 44 -1.82 8.50 12.77
CA LYS A 44 -3.05 7.69 12.76
C LYS A 44 -3.28 7.02 11.41
N ALA A 45 -3.15 7.75 10.31
CA ALA A 45 -3.34 7.19 8.98
C ALA A 45 -2.28 6.12 8.64
N ASN A 46 -1.02 6.39 9.00
CA ASN A 46 0.09 5.45 8.82
C ASN A 46 -0.11 4.17 9.65
N ASN A 47 -0.62 4.30 10.89
CA ASN A 47 -0.94 3.15 11.72
C ASN A 47 -2.03 2.27 11.09
N ILE A 48 -3.07 2.88 10.50
CA ILE A 48 -4.11 2.14 9.75
C ILE A 48 -3.49 1.39 8.57
N ALA A 49 -2.66 2.06 7.78
CA ALA A 49 -1.99 1.44 6.64
C ALA A 49 -1.02 0.31 7.07
N ASN A 50 -0.41 0.42 8.25
CA ASN A 50 0.50 -0.61 8.77
C ASN A 50 -0.22 -1.90 9.20
N TYR A 51 -1.51 -1.86 9.56
CA TYR A 51 -2.26 -3.11 9.79
C TYR A 51 -2.27 -4.02 8.56
N LEU A 52 -2.33 -3.44 7.36
CA LEU A 52 -2.24 -4.21 6.12
C LEU A 52 -0.88 -4.92 6.01
N ASN A 53 0.22 -4.28 6.41
CA ASN A 53 1.53 -4.90 6.43
C ASN A 53 1.59 -6.05 7.43
N TYR A 54 1.02 -5.89 8.63
CA TYR A 54 0.98 -6.97 9.63
C TYR A 54 0.19 -8.16 9.12
N ILE A 55 -0.99 -7.93 8.54
CA ILE A 55 -1.82 -8.98 7.93
C ILE A 55 -1.05 -9.68 6.81
N PHE A 56 -0.36 -8.92 5.95
CA PHE A 56 0.39 -9.47 4.84
C PHE A 56 1.58 -10.33 5.29
N ILE A 57 2.30 -9.92 6.34
CA ILE A 57 3.39 -10.72 6.93
C ILE A 57 2.86 -12.05 7.45
N VAL A 58 1.73 -12.04 8.18
CA VAL A 58 1.11 -13.28 8.68
C VAL A 58 0.68 -14.17 7.51
N PHE A 59 0.08 -13.59 6.47
CA PHE A 59 -0.31 -14.32 5.27
C PHE A 59 0.88 -14.97 4.57
N LEU A 60 1.99 -14.23 4.38
CA LEU A 60 3.21 -14.75 3.79
C LEU A 60 3.82 -15.88 4.63
N ALA A 61 3.85 -15.74 5.96
CA ALA A 61 4.38 -16.77 6.85
C ALA A 61 3.57 -18.07 6.76
N ILE A 62 2.24 -17.98 6.73
CA ILE A 62 1.36 -19.15 6.57
C ILE A 62 1.56 -19.79 5.19
N ALA A 63 1.61 -18.98 4.13
CA ALA A 63 1.83 -19.48 2.77
C ALA A 63 3.17 -20.22 2.67
N GLU A 64 4.24 -19.68 3.25
CA GLU A 64 5.56 -20.30 3.27
C GLU A 64 5.55 -21.65 3.98
N VAL A 65 4.93 -21.73 5.17
CA VAL A 65 4.77 -22.99 5.91
C VAL A 65 4.07 -24.03 5.04
N ILE A 66 2.96 -23.67 4.38
CA ILE A 66 2.23 -24.61 3.51
C ILE A 66 3.13 -25.10 2.37
N VAL A 67 3.89 -24.22 1.73
CA VAL A 67 4.78 -24.59 0.63
C VAL A 67 5.88 -25.53 1.10
N LEU A 68 6.54 -25.23 2.22
CA LEU A 68 7.62 -26.05 2.79
C LEU A 68 7.18 -27.48 3.12
N PHE A 69 5.94 -27.65 3.59
CA PHE A 69 5.40 -28.97 3.93
C PHE A 69 4.62 -29.62 2.79
N SER A 70 4.41 -28.92 1.68
CA SER A 70 3.87 -29.51 0.46
C SER A 70 5.02 -30.09 -0.36
N ASN A 71 4.86 -31.28 -0.93
CA ASN A 71 5.81 -31.82 -1.92
C ASN A 71 5.72 -31.07 -3.28
N THR A 72 5.23 -29.83 -3.29
CA THR A 72 4.96 -29.05 -4.48
C THR A 72 6.07 -28.02 -4.67
N GLN A 73 6.75 -28.09 -5.81
CA GLN A 73 7.72 -27.07 -6.18
C GLN A 73 6.99 -25.91 -6.86
N ILE A 74 6.89 -24.76 -6.18
CA ILE A 74 6.33 -23.54 -6.75
C ILE A 74 7.47 -22.71 -7.35
N THR A 75 7.36 -22.39 -8.64
CA THR A 75 8.26 -21.44 -9.30
C THR A 75 7.59 -20.07 -9.40
N LEU A 76 8.25 -19.04 -8.90
CA LEU A 76 7.77 -17.65 -8.98
C LEU A 76 8.49 -16.90 -10.09
N ASN A 77 7.72 -16.39 -11.05
CA ASN A 77 8.24 -15.48 -12.07
C ASN A 77 8.45 -14.10 -11.46
N LEU A 78 9.65 -13.53 -11.62
CA LEU A 78 10.01 -12.20 -11.12
C LEU A 78 9.02 -11.11 -11.56
N ASN A 79 8.51 -11.15 -12.80
CA ASN A 79 7.53 -10.18 -13.29
C ASN A 79 6.24 -10.22 -12.47
N ARG A 80 5.81 -11.40 -12.02
CA ARG A 80 4.63 -11.56 -11.16
C ARG A 80 4.90 -11.02 -9.77
N VAL A 81 6.07 -11.31 -9.21
CA VAL A 81 6.49 -10.80 -7.90
C VAL A 81 6.52 -9.27 -7.88
N LEU A 82 7.13 -8.65 -8.90
CA LEU A 82 7.19 -7.19 -9.05
C LEU A 82 5.79 -6.58 -9.20
N THR A 83 4.93 -7.22 -10.01
CA THR A 83 3.53 -6.79 -10.17
C THR A 83 2.80 -6.81 -8.83
N TYR A 84 2.81 -7.94 -8.12
CA TYR A 84 2.12 -8.05 -6.83
C TYR A 84 2.69 -7.10 -5.78
N GLY A 85 4.00 -6.90 -5.76
CA GLY A 85 4.64 -5.91 -4.90
C GLY A 85 4.15 -4.49 -5.16
N LEU A 86 4.10 -4.07 -6.42
CA LEU A 86 3.57 -2.75 -6.80
C LEU A 86 2.09 -2.61 -6.44
N LEU A 87 1.28 -3.63 -6.69
CA LEU A 87 -0.15 -3.60 -6.33
C LEU A 87 -0.36 -3.49 -4.83
N PHE A 88 0.43 -4.23 -4.04
CA PHE A 88 0.38 -4.17 -2.58
C PHE A 88 0.76 -2.78 -2.05
N ILE A 89 1.84 -2.19 -2.58
CA ILE A 89 2.25 -0.82 -2.24
C ILE A 89 1.14 0.19 -2.56
N GLY A 90 0.52 0.07 -3.74
CA GLY A 90 -0.60 0.92 -4.14
C GLY A 90 -1.81 0.80 -3.23
N LEU A 91 -2.20 -0.42 -2.88
CA LEU A 91 -3.29 -0.70 -1.95
C LEU A 91 -3.01 -0.04 -0.60
N ARG A 92 -1.82 -0.29 -0.04
CA ARG A 92 -1.37 0.27 1.24
C ARG A 92 -1.39 1.80 1.23
N ASN A 93 -0.89 2.42 0.17
CA ASN A 93 -0.90 3.87 0.01
C ASN A 93 -2.31 4.43 -0.22
N GLY A 94 -3.18 3.68 -0.90
CA GLY A 94 -4.60 4.01 -1.03
C GLY A 94 -5.30 4.07 0.32
N ILE A 95 -5.07 3.07 1.18
CA ILE A 95 -5.59 3.04 2.55
C ILE A 95 -5.07 4.24 3.35
N GLU A 96 -3.76 4.53 3.30
CA GLU A 96 -3.20 5.71 3.97
C GLU A 96 -3.87 7.00 3.47
N LEU A 97 -4.04 7.15 2.16
CA LEU A 97 -4.65 8.34 1.56
C LEU A 97 -6.10 8.53 2.02
N PHE A 98 -6.90 7.46 2.05
CA PHE A 98 -8.27 7.52 2.56
C PHE A 98 -8.31 7.86 4.05
N ALA A 99 -7.45 7.23 4.85
CA ALA A 99 -7.36 7.50 6.29
C ALA A 99 -6.92 8.96 6.55
N LEU A 100 -5.95 9.47 5.80
CA LEU A 100 -5.51 10.86 5.89
C LEU A 100 -6.66 11.83 5.60
N LYS A 101 -7.38 11.65 4.50
CA LYS A 101 -8.54 12.50 4.15
C LYS A 101 -9.63 12.44 5.22
N TYR A 102 -9.88 11.25 5.76
CA TYR A 102 -10.88 11.05 6.81
C TYR A 102 -10.50 11.81 8.09
N PHE A 103 -9.26 11.69 8.54
CA PHE A 103 -8.78 12.34 9.76
C PHE A 103 -8.59 13.85 9.59
N ASP A 104 -8.12 14.33 8.43
CA ASP A 104 -7.98 15.75 8.10
C ASP A 104 -9.32 16.51 8.18
N ASN A 105 -10.42 15.85 7.81
CA ASN A 105 -11.76 16.43 7.90
C ASN A 105 -12.38 16.36 9.31
N LYS A 106 -11.86 15.52 10.20
CA LYS A 106 -12.50 15.20 11.49
C LYS A 106 -11.75 15.74 12.71
N LEU A 107 -10.43 15.81 12.65
CA LEU A 107 -9.54 16.31 13.70
C LEU A 107 -9.09 17.71 13.34
#